data_AF-A0A926APK8-F1
#
_entry.id   AF-A0A926APK8-F1
#
_cell.length_a   1.000
_cell.length_b   1.000
_cell.length_c   1.000
_cell.angle_alpha   90.00
_cell.angle_beta   90.00
_cell.angle_gamma   90.00
#
_symmetry.space_group_name_H-M   'P 1'
#
loop_
_entity.id
_entity.type
_entity.pdbx_description
1 polymer ?
#
loop_
_entity_poly.entity_id
_entity_poly.type
_entity_poly.pdbx_seq_one_letter_code
_entity_poly.pdbx_strand_id
1 'polypeptide(L)'
;MREIKPLNFIQSMLFFGCSALLFRICVYTLMPFLQSIAIADFWAFIISYTLPLTILVLATFVCLIQEGNLKHWHQRLRLNKLTFKQTLYCVGIFIAGFLLTGLLIPTAKYLASLSYLSPPDFLPDILNPNKIIPGKALTVFMGVPVKGAYWLVGVYFVFLTFFNILGEELWFRGYILPRQELTWKKNTWLYHGIFWCLFHVPIYPWAIIYLLPTTLTVSYAAQKFNSTWAGFIIHYLGNGLLALVPIILGVMQ
;
A
#
# COMPACT_ATOMS: atom_id res chain seq x y z
N MET A 1 10.17 -1.28 -27.58
CA MET A 1 9.58 -2.07 -26.48
C MET A 1 8.91 -3.30 -27.07
N ARG A 2 9.03 -4.46 -26.42
CA ARG A 2 8.32 -5.67 -26.85
C ARG A 2 6.86 -5.60 -26.44
N GLU A 3 6.00 -6.25 -27.22
CA GLU A 3 4.57 -6.34 -26.94
C GLU A 3 4.32 -7.04 -25.60
N ILE A 4 3.39 -6.50 -24.81
CA ILE A 4 3.03 -7.03 -23.50
C ILE A 4 1.81 -7.95 -23.62
N LYS A 5 1.81 -9.06 -22.89
CA LYS A 5 0.69 -10.03 -22.93
C LYS A 5 -0.42 -9.59 -21.96
N PRO A 6 -1.71 -9.80 -22.32
CA PRO A 6 -2.82 -9.50 -21.42
C PRO A 6 -2.77 -10.35 -20.15
N LEU A 7 -3.33 -9.82 -19.05
CA LEU A 7 -3.63 -10.59 -17.84
C LEU A 7 -5.14 -10.78 -17.72
N ASN A 8 -5.59 -12.04 -17.81
CA ASN A 8 -6.99 -12.37 -17.59
C ASN A 8 -7.35 -12.36 -16.09
N PHE A 9 -8.61 -12.66 -15.78
CA PHE A 9 -9.12 -12.70 -14.40
C PHE A 9 -8.35 -13.68 -13.51
N ILE A 10 -8.15 -14.92 -13.95
CA ILE A 10 -7.47 -15.97 -13.17
C ILE A 10 -6.03 -15.55 -12.90
N GLN A 11 -5.32 -15.08 -13.91
CA GLN A 11 -3.94 -14.63 -13.76
C GLN A 11 -3.87 -13.44 -12.80
N SER A 12 -4.78 -12.47 -12.92
CA SER A 12 -4.86 -11.35 -11.98
C SER A 12 -5.06 -11.83 -10.54
N MET A 13 -6.00 -12.75 -10.33
CA MET A 13 -6.23 -13.36 -9.02
C MET A 13 -4.97 -14.04 -8.48
N LEU A 14 -4.19 -14.73 -9.32
CA LEU A 14 -2.91 -15.33 -8.92
C LEU A 14 -1.86 -14.28 -8.56
N PHE A 15 -1.69 -13.22 -9.36
CA PHE A 15 -0.70 -12.16 -9.06
C PHE A 15 -1.01 -11.47 -7.72
N PHE A 16 -2.26 -11.06 -7.50
CA PHE A 16 -2.66 -10.43 -6.25
C PHE A 16 -2.71 -11.41 -5.09
N GLY A 17 -3.21 -12.64 -5.31
CA GLY A 17 -3.31 -13.68 -4.29
C GLY A 17 -1.95 -14.16 -3.78
N CYS A 18 -0.98 -14.39 -4.67
CA CYS A 18 0.39 -14.73 -4.28
C CYS A 18 1.05 -13.58 -3.51
N SER A 19 0.82 -12.33 -3.94
CA SER A 19 1.30 -11.15 -3.22
C SER A 19 0.69 -11.10 -1.80
N ALA A 20 -0.62 -11.32 -1.68
CA ALA A 20 -1.33 -11.29 -0.41
C ALA A 20 -0.88 -12.43 0.53
N LEU A 21 -0.68 -13.63 -0.01
CA LEU A 21 -0.17 -14.78 0.74
C LEU A 21 1.24 -14.52 1.27
N LEU A 22 2.11 -13.94 0.44
CA LEU A 22 3.47 -13.55 0.85
C LEU A 22 3.42 -12.58 2.05
N PHE A 23 2.62 -11.52 1.96
CA PHE A 23 2.44 -10.61 3.08
C PHE A 23 1.83 -11.29 4.31
N ARG A 24 0.82 -12.15 4.12
CA ARG A 24 0.20 -12.91 5.20
C ARG A 24 1.26 -13.71 5.97
N ILE A 25 2.15 -14.41 5.27
CA ILE A 25 3.23 -15.19 5.89
C ILE A 25 4.20 -14.26 6.64
N CYS A 26 4.66 -13.18 6.01
CA CYS A 26 5.61 -12.27 6.65
C CYS A 26 5.02 -11.53 7.87
N VAL A 27 3.74 -11.16 7.83
CA VAL A 27 3.09 -10.43 8.91
C VAL A 27 2.59 -11.37 10.01
N TYR A 28 1.92 -12.47 9.67
CA TYR A 28 1.29 -13.36 10.67
C TYR A 28 2.17 -14.52 11.14
N THR A 29 3.36 -14.70 10.55
CA THR A 29 4.31 -15.73 10.99
C THR A 29 5.65 -15.12 11.38
N LEU A 30 6.26 -14.33 10.50
CA LEU A 30 7.58 -13.75 10.79
C LEU A 30 7.52 -12.66 11.87
N MET A 31 6.52 -11.77 11.87
CA MET A 31 6.42 -10.71 12.89
C MET A 31 6.29 -11.27 14.32
N PRO A 32 5.31 -12.16 14.62
CA PRO A 32 5.20 -12.74 15.96
C PRO A 32 6.41 -13.60 16.32
N PHE A 33 7.07 -14.26 15.35
CA PHE A 33 8.33 -14.95 15.60
C PHE A 33 9.43 -13.97 16.05
N LEU A 34 9.62 -12.85 15.36
CA LEU A 34 10.59 -11.82 15.75
C LEU A 34 10.31 -11.26 17.15
N GLN A 35 9.03 -10.98 17.45
CA GLN A 35 8.62 -10.54 18.78
C GLN A 35 8.89 -11.60 19.86
N SER A 36 8.70 -12.90 19.56
CA SER A 36 8.95 -14.00 20.50
C SER A 36 10.42 -14.16 20.90
N ILE A 37 11.35 -13.71 20.04
CA ILE A 37 12.79 -13.66 20.32
C ILE A 37 13.25 -12.27 20.78
N ALA A 38 12.31 -11.47 21.32
CA ALA A 38 12.53 -10.15 21.91
C ALA A 38 13.05 -9.06 20.94
N ILE A 39 12.80 -9.18 19.63
CA ILE A 39 12.96 -8.05 18.71
C ILE A 39 11.85 -7.04 18.98
N ALA A 40 12.22 -5.77 19.17
CA ALA A 40 11.27 -4.69 19.43
C ALA A 40 10.21 -4.55 18.32
N ASP A 41 8.98 -4.21 18.70
CA ASP A 41 7.81 -4.15 17.80
C ASP A 41 8.05 -3.33 16.53
N PHE A 42 8.70 -2.17 16.65
CA PHE A 42 9.05 -1.34 15.51
C PHE A 42 9.93 -2.10 14.50
N TRP A 43 10.97 -2.80 14.97
CA TRP A 43 11.87 -3.54 14.08
C TRP A 43 11.22 -4.81 13.54
N ALA A 44 10.42 -5.51 14.35
CA ALA A 44 9.63 -6.64 13.89
C ALA A 44 8.68 -6.20 12.75
N PHE A 45 8.02 -5.06 12.90
CA PHE A 45 7.19 -4.47 11.84
C PHE A 45 8.01 -4.12 10.59
N ILE A 46 9.10 -3.37 10.74
CA ILE A 46 9.92 -2.94 9.60
C ILE A 46 10.44 -4.16 8.82
N ILE A 47 10.97 -5.17 9.49
CA ILE A 47 11.50 -6.38 8.85
C ILE A 47 10.38 -7.15 8.13
N SER A 48 9.27 -7.40 8.83
CA SER A 48 8.14 -8.17 8.30
C SER A 48 7.43 -7.53 7.11
N TYR A 49 7.41 -6.20 7.00
CA TYR A 49 6.85 -5.53 5.83
C TYR A 49 7.89 -5.28 4.73
N THR A 50 9.13 -4.94 5.09
CA THR A 50 10.18 -4.64 4.09
C THR A 50 10.51 -5.88 3.25
N LEU A 51 10.51 -7.06 3.85
CA LEU A 51 10.80 -8.31 3.14
C LEU A 51 9.83 -8.57 1.97
N PRO A 52 8.50 -8.67 2.17
CA PRO A 52 7.57 -8.93 1.07
C PRO A 52 7.56 -7.78 0.05
N LEU A 53 7.71 -6.53 0.49
CA LEU A 53 7.80 -5.36 -0.40
C LEU A 53 9.04 -5.41 -1.31
N THR A 54 10.19 -5.78 -0.75
CA THR A 54 11.42 -5.99 -1.53
C THR A 54 11.23 -7.09 -2.57
N ILE A 55 10.56 -8.19 -2.19
CA ILE A 55 10.25 -9.28 -3.11
C ILE A 55 9.34 -8.80 -4.26
N LEU A 56 8.36 -7.92 -4.01
CA LEU A 56 7.54 -7.34 -5.09
C LEU A 56 8.36 -6.50 -6.07
N VAL A 57 9.30 -5.70 -5.56
CA VAL A 57 10.24 -4.93 -6.40
C VAL A 57 11.08 -5.89 -7.24
N LEU A 58 11.70 -6.90 -6.62
CA LEU A 58 12.50 -7.89 -7.34
C LEU A 58 11.67 -8.65 -8.38
N ALA A 59 10.45 -9.06 -8.04
CA ALA A 59 9.52 -9.72 -8.96
C ALA A 59 9.20 -8.84 -10.17
N THR A 60 9.02 -7.53 -9.96
CA THR A 60 8.84 -6.55 -11.05
C THR A 60 10.01 -6.63 -12.04
N PHE A 61 11.26 -6.55 -11.55
CA PHE A 61 12.44 -6.57 -12.42
C PHE A 61 12.70 -7.93 -13.06
N VAL A 62 12.46 -9.05 -12.34
CA VAL A 62 12.53 -10.39 -12.91
C VAL A 62 11.54 -10.54 -14.07
N CYS A 63 10.30 -10.07 -13.90
CA CYS A 63 9.32 -10.09 -14.97
C CYS A 63 9.74 -9.20 -16.17
N LEU A 64 10.32 -8.03 -15.93
CA LEU A 64 10.85 -7.17 -17.00
C LEU A 64 11.98 -7.85 -17.79
N ILE A 65 12.85 -8.60 -17.11
CA ILE A 65 13.91 -9.40 -17.75
C ILE A 65 13.29 -10.49 -18.63
N GLN A 66 12.32 -11.24 -18.11
CA GLN A 66 11.63 -12.30 -18.84
C GLN A 66 10.87 -11.77 -20.07
N GLU A 67 10.31 -10.56 -19.99
CA GLU A 67 9.69 -9.89 -21.14
C GLU A 67 10.72 -9.36 -22.16
N GLY A 68 12.00 -9.25 -21.80
CA GLY A 68 13.03 -8.57 -22.60
C GLY A 68 12.83 -7.04 -22.63
N ASN A 69 12.18 -6.47 -21.61
CA ASN A 69 11.86 -5.04 -21.51
C ASN A 69 12.74 -4.29 -20.50
N LEU A 70 13.76 -4.92 -19.89
CA LEU A 70 14.64 -4.28 -18.90
C LEU A 70 15.29 -2.99 -19.42
N LYS A 71 15.76 -2.95 -20.67
CA LYS A 71 16.36 -1.73 -21.27
C LYS A 71 15.38 -0.54 -21.36
N HIS A 72 14.09 -0.83 -21.36
CA HIS A 72 13.01 0.17 -21.45
C HIS A 72 12.12 0.13 -20.21
N TRP A 73 12.67 -0.26 -19.06
CA TRP A 73 11.90 -0.48 -17.82
C TRP A 73 11.08 0.74 -17.43
N HIS A 74 11.65 1.95 -17.57
CA HIS A 74 10.98 3.19 -17.23
C HIS A 74 9.72 3.43 -18.07
N GLN A 75 9.79 3.18 -19.39
CA GLN A 75 8.62 3.29 -20.26
C GLN A 75 7.64 2.14 -20.00
N ARG A 76 8.14 0.93 -19.79
CA ARG A 76 7.33 -0.28 -19.55
C ARG A 76 6.53 -0.20 -18.25
N LEU A 77 7.09 0.40 -17.21
CA LEU A 77 6.42 0.67 -15.93
C LEU A 77 5.69 2.02 -15.91
N ARG A 78 5.56 2.69 -17.07
CA ARG A 78 4.81 3.95 -17.22
C ARG A 78 5.24 5.02 -16.22
N LEU A 79 6.54 5.21 -16.02
CA LEU A 79 7.08 6.26 -15.15
C LEU A 79 7.06 7.64 -15.85
N ASN A 80 5.98 7.92 -16.59
CA ASN A 80 5.80 9.14 -17.36
C ASN A 80 5.56 10.33 -16.43
N LYS A 81 6.30 11.43 -16.62
CA LYS A 81 6.10 12.66 -15.86
C LYS A 81 4.68 13.18 -16.03
N LEU A 82 4.08 13.62 -14.93
CA LEU A 82 2.79 14.29 -14.95
C LEU A 82 2.98 15.78 -15.19
N THR A 83 2.07 16.38 -15.97
CA THR A 83 1.94 17.83 -16.03
C THR A 83 1.39 18.36 -14.71
N PHE A 84 1.63 19.64 -14.42
CA PHE A 84 1.08 20.29 -13.22
C PHE A 84 -0.44 20.15 -13.11
N LYS A 85 -1.17 20.28 -14.25
CA LYS A 85 -2.63 20.09 -14.29
C LYS A 85 -3.04 18.67 -13.91
N GLN A 86 -2.31 17.65 -14.38
CA GLN A 86 -2.58 16.26 -14.02
C GLN A 86 -2.25 15.98 -12.54
N THR A 87 -1.18 16.58 -12.01
CA THR A 87 -0.86 16.52 -10.59
C THR A 87 -1.98 17.12 -9.73
N LEU A 88 -2.47 18.32 -10.07
CA LEU A 88 -3.60 18.93 -9.37
C LEU A 88 -4.87 18.06 -9.45
N TYR A 89 -5.09 17.42 -10.59
CA TYR A 89 -6.19 16.47 -10.75
C TYR A 89 -6.01 15.24 -9.83
N CYS A 90 -4.79 14.71 -9.69
CA CYS A 90 -4.50 13.63 -8.74
C CYS A 90 -4.80 14.05 -7.30
N VAL A 91 -4.47 15.29 -6.92
CA VAL A 91 -4.84 15.85 -5.59
C VAL A 91 -6.36 15.89 -5.43
N GLY A 92 -7.11 16.32 -6.46
CA GLY A 92 -8.57 16.30 -6.42
C GLY A 92 -9.17 14.89 -6.28
N ILE A 93 -8.63 13.91 -7.03
CA ILE A 93 -9.02 12.49 -6.89
C ILE A 93 -8.69 12.00 -5.46
N PHE A 94 -7.51 12.33 -4.94
CA PHE A 94 -7.10 11.98 -3.59
C PHE A 94 -8.09 12.53 -2.55
N ILE A 95 -8.45 13.81 -2.61
CA ILE A 95 -9.40 14.42 -1.68
C ILE A 95 -10.75 13.68 -1.71
N ALA A 96 -11.27 13.39 -2.90
CA ALA A 96 -12.52 12.64 -3.03
C ALA A 96 -12.42 11.24 -2.42
N GLY A 97 -11.37 10.49 -2.74
CA GLY A 97 -11.13 9.16 -2.18
C GLY A 97 -10.94 9.19 -0.66
N PHE A 98 -10.16 10.14 -0.16
CA PHE A 98 -9.85 10.33 1.25
C PHE A 98 -11.11 10.64 2.07
N LEU A 99 -11.98 11.54 1.58
CA LEU A 99 -13.25 11.87 2.24
C LEU A 99 -14.17 10.63 2.31
N LEU A 100 -14.29 9.89 1.21
CA LEU A 100 -15.10 8.65 1.17
C LEU A 100 -14.55 7.59 2.13
N THR A 101 -13.23 7.39 2.15
CA THR A 101 -12.55 6.49 3.09
C THR A 101 -12.79 6.94 4.54
N GLY A 102 -12.73 8.25 4.82
CA GLY A 102 -13.02 8.83 6.13
C GLY A 102 -14.44 8.54 6.61
N LEU A 103 -15.43 8.69 5.73
CA LEU A 103 -16.84 8.35 6.01
C LEU A 103 -17.05 6.87 6.33
N LEU A 104 -16.18 5.99 5.82
CA LEU A 104 -16.27 4.54 6.01
C LEU A 104 -15.43 4.01 7.18
N ILE A 105 -14.66 4.83 7.90
CA ILE A 105 -13.92 4.42 9.10
C ILE A 105 -14.80 3.66 10.12
N PRO A 106 -16.07 4.04 10.39
CA PRO A 106 -16.93 3.28 11.30
C PRO A 106 -17.12 1.81 10.92
N THR A 107 -17.09 1.49 9.63
CA THR A 107 -17.17 0.10 9.15
C THR A 107 -15.94 -0.71 9.58
N ALA A 108 -14.76 -0.08 9.61
CA ALA A 108 -13.53 -0.73 10.05
C ALA A 108 -13.58 -1.08 11.54
N LYS A 109 -14.07 -0.16 12.36
CA LYS A 109 -14.27 -0.36 13.81
C LYS A 109 -15.29 -1.46 14.07
N TYR A 110 -16.43 -1.42 13.37
CA TYR A 110 -17.47 -2.44 13.49
C TYR A 110 -16.94 -3.82 13.12
N LEU A 111 -16.30 -3.98 11.96
CA LEU A 111 -15.75 -5.27 11.53
C LEU A 111 -14.66 -5.76 12.49
N ALA A 112 -13.76 -4.88 12.94
CA ALA A 112 -12.72 -5.22 13.91
C ALA A 112 -13.27 -5.61 15.30
N SER A 113 -14.52 -5.28 15.62
CA SER A 113 -15.19 -5.73 16.86
C SER A 113 -15.72 -7.17 16.78
N LEU A 114 -15.84 -7.72 15.57
CA LEU A 114 -16.25 -9.11 15.37
C LEU A 114 -15.06 -10.03 15.66
N SER A 115 -15.26 -11.05 16.49
CA SER A 115 -14.18 -11.94 16.98
C SER A 115 -13.29 -12.49 15.86
N TYR A 116 -13.88 -12.98 14.78
CA TYR A 116 -13.16 -13.59 13.64
C TYR A 116 -12.41 -12.58 12.75
N LEU A 117 -12.76 -11.29 12.83
CA LEU A 117 -12.12 -10.22 12.06
C LEU A 117 -11.37 -9.23 12.97
N SER A 118 -11.21 -9.57 14.24
CA SER A 118 -10.51 -8.72 15.19
C SER A 118 -8.99 -8.72 14.91
N PRO A 119 -8.30 -7.57 15.03
CA PRO A 119 -6.86 -7.54 14.93
C PRO A 119 -6.24 -8.37 16.06
N PRO A 120 -5.32 -9.32 15.76
CA PRO A 120 -4.63 -10.09 16.79
C PRO A 120 -3.71 -9.20 17.64
N ASP A 121 -3.43 -9.64 18.86
CA ASP A 121 -2.68 -8.84 19.86
C ASP A 121 -1.23 -8.52 19.47
N PHE A 122 -0.61 -9.36 18.63
CA PHE A 122 0.77 -9.14 18.18
C PHE A 122 0.89 -7.95 17.21
N LEU A 123 -0.22 -7.54 16.55
CA LEU A 123 -0.18 -6.42 15.61
C LEU A 123 -0.04 -5.09 16.35
N PRO A 124 0.76 -4.15 15.83
CA PRO A 124 0.87 -2.82 16.42
C PRO A 124 -0.47 -2.10 16.54
N ASP A 125 -0.67 -1.40 17.67
CA ASP A 125 -1.92 -0.70 17.98
C ASP A 125 -2.36 0.31 16.91
N ILE A 126 -1.41 0.93 16.21
CA ILE A 126 -1.69 1.87 15.11
C ILE A 126 -2.41 1.23 13.92
N LEU A 127 -2.37 -0.10 13.80
CA LEU A 127 -3.07 -0.88 12.77
C LEU A 127 -4.41 -1.41 13.26
N ASN A 128 -4.72 -1.26 14.55
CA ASN A 128 -5.97 -1.69 15.15
C ASN A 128 -6.96 -0.50 15.22
N PRO A 129 -8.02 -0.47 14.38
CA PRO A 129 -8.94 0.66 14.34
C PRO A 129 -9.70 0.90 15.65
N ASN A 130 -9.78 -0.10 16.53
CA ASN A 130 -10.42 0.03 17.85
C ASN A 130 -9.52 0.68 18.90
N LYS A 131 -8.20 0.76 18.66
CA LYS A 131 -7.23 1.39 19.57
C LYS A 131 -6.86 2.83 19.16
N ILE A 132 -7.23 3.25 17.96
CA ILE A 132 -6.99 4.62 17.47
C ILE A 132 -8.00 5.58 18.11
N ILE A 133 -7.47 6.57 18.84
CA ILE A 133 -8.24 7.67 19.44
C ILE A 133 -8.11 8.90 18.53
N PRO A 134 -9.19 9.31 17.83
CA PRO A 134 -9.15 10.49 16.97
C PRO A 134 -8.77 11.75 17.74
N GLY A 135 -7.92 12.60 17.15
CA GLY A 135 -7.54 13.89 17.72
C GLY A 135 -6.50 13.84 18.85
N LYS A 136 -6.06 12.65 19.28
CA LYS A 136 -4.96 12.53 20.24
C LYS A 136 -3.62 12.54 19.52
N ALA A 137 -2.65 13.29 20.06
CA ALA A 137 -1.28 13.29 19.56
C ALA A 137 -0.67 11.88 19.67
N LEU A 138 0.13 11.51 18.66
CA LEU A 138 0.90 10.28 18.68
C LEU A 138 2.02 10.42 19.70
N THR A 139 1.99 9.62 20.77
CA THR A 139 3.02 9.64 21.83
C THR A 139 3.91 8.40 21.79
N VAL A 140 3.40 7.29 21.26
CA VAL A 140 4.13 6.04 21.06
C VAL A 140 3.82 5.52 19.67
N PHE A 141 4.84 5.10 18.94
CA PHE A 141 4.71 4.47 17.63
C PHE A 141 5.40 3.11 17.63
N MET A 142 4.61 2.03 17.57
CA MET A 142 5.12 0.65 17.56
C MET A 142 6.12 0.38 18.70
N GLY A 143 5.75 0.76 19.92
CA GLY A 143 6.58 0.59 21.12
C GLY A 143 7.66 1.66 21.33
N VAL A 144 7.87 2.58 20.38
CA VAL A 144 8.87 3.65 20.50
C VAL A 144 8.21 4.94 21.01
N PRO A 145 8.64 5.52 22.14
CA PRO A 145 8.27 6.88 22.52
C PRO A 145 8.74 7.86 21.44
N VAL A 146 7.81 8.61 20.84
CA VAL A 146 8.16 9.40 19.65
C VAL A 146 8.90 10.69 19.98
N LYS A 147 8.65 11.29 21.16
CA LYS A 147 9.30 12.54 21.60
C LYS A 147 10.83 12.43 21.53
N GLY A 148 11.46 13.29 20.72
CA GLY A 148 12.91 13.29 20.51
C GLY A 148 13.47 12.17 19.63
N ALA A 149 12.66 11.22 19.16
CA ALA A 149 13.10 10.09 18.34
C ALA A 149 13.20 10.45 16.85
N TYR A 150 14.00 11.47 16.51
CA TYR A 150 14.15 11.96 15.11
C TYR A 150 14.60 10.88 14.11
N TRP A 151 15.34 9.87 14.57
CA TRP A 151 15.74 8.73 13.75
C TRP A 151 14.53 7.96 13.20
N LEU A 152 13.40 7.95 13.91
CA LEU A 152 12.16 7.29 13.50
C LEU A 152 11.63 7.88 12.19
N VAL A 153 11.73 9.22 12.03
CA VAL A 153 11.33 9.92 10.81
C VAL A 153 12.13 9.41 9.62
N GLY A 154 13.46 9.33 9.76
CA GLY A 154 14.35 8.90 8.69
C GLY A 154 14.08 7.44 8.28
N VAL A 155 14.05 6.52 9.24
CA VAL A 155 13.83 5.09 8.97
C VAL A 155 12.44 4.85 8.38
N TYR A 156 11.41 5.44 8.98
CA TYR A 156 10.03 5.24 8.52
C TYR A 156 9.78 5.93 7.18
N PHE A 157 10.38 7.09 6.92
CA PHE A 157 10.32 7.74 5.60
C PHE A 157 10.90 6.83 4.51
N VAL A 158 12.06 6.20 4.75
CA VAL A 158 12.67 5.29 3.78
C VAL A 158 11.78 4.07 3.55
N PHE A 159 11.33 3.43 4.63
CA PHE A 159 10.40 2.30 4.56
C PHE A 159 9.14 2.66 3.76
N LEU A 160 8.46 3.74 4.15
CA LEU A 160 7.18 4.15 3.60
C LEU A 160 7.31 4.54 2.12
N THR A 161 8.33 5.34 1.79
CA THR A 161 8.47 5.91 0.45
C THR A 161 8.94 4.87 -0.56
N PHE A 162 10.03 4.15 -0.25
CA PHE A 162 10.72 3.32 -1.23
C PHE A 162 10.21 1.87 -1.25
N PHE A 163 10.01 1.28 -0.07
CA PHE A 163 9.57 -0.11 -0.01
C PHE A 163 8.06 -0.19 -0.15
N ASN A 164 7.31 0.54 0.67
CA ASN A 164 5.86 0.45 0.68
C ASN A 164 5.25 1.07 -0.59
N ILE A 165 5.28 2.40 -0.71
CA ILE A 165 4.53 3.08 -1.76
C ILE A 165 5.17 2.83 -3.12
N LEU A 166 6.46 3.16 -3.31
CA LEU A 166 7.09 2.98 -4.61
C LEU A 166 7.11 1.50 -5.03
N GLY A 167 7.44 0.59 -4.12
CA GLY A 167 7.48 -0.84 -4.42
C GLY A 167 6.13 -1.41 -4.86
N GLU A 168 5.06 -1.07 -4.15
CA GLU A 168 3.70 -1.45 -4.56
C GLU A 168 3.28 -0.81 -5.87
N GLU A 169 3.58 0.47 -6.09
CA GLU A 169 3.21 1.14 -7.35
C GLU A 169 3.94 0.55 -8.55
N LEU A 170 5.23 0.19 -8.43
CA LEU A 170 5.97 -0.48 -9.49
C LEU A 170 5.34 -1.84 -9.85
N TRP A 171 4.95 -2.63 -8.86
CA TRP A 171 4.36 -3.95 -9.09
C TRP A 171 2.91 -3.87 -9.60
N PHE A 172 2.03 -3.19 -8.85
CA PHE A 172 0.61 -3.17 -9.16
C PHE A 172 0.30 -2.24 -10.33
N ARG A 173 0.77 -0.98 -10.33
CA ARG A 173 0.38 0.02 -11.35
C ARG A 173 1.35 0.06 -12.52
N GLY A 174 2.63 -0.17 -12.26
CA GLY A 174 3.66 -0.23 -13.29
C GLY A 174 3.64 -1.53 -14.09
N TYR A 175 3.57 -2.68 -13.42
CA TYR A 175 3.71 -3.97 -14.08
C TYR A 175 2.37 -4.64 -14.41
N ILE A 176 1.45 -4.78 -13.44
CA ILE A 176 0.20 -5.55 -13.56
C ILE A 176 -0.90 -4.78 -14.30
N LEU A 177 -1.21 -3.54 -13.87
CA LEU A 177 -2.29 -2.72 -14.42
C LEU A 177 -2.25 -2.60 -15.96
N PRO A 178 -1.10 -2.33 -16.61
CA PRO A 178 -1.03 -2.20 -18.07
C PRO A 178 -1.42 -3.47 -18.81
N ARG A 179 -1.18 -4.65 -18.20
CA ARG A 179 -1.54 -5.94 -18.78
C ARG A 179 -3.02 -6.23 -18.61
N GLN A 180 -3.62 -5.81 -17.49
CA GLN A 180 -5.06 -5.88 -17.27
C GLN A 180 -5.84 -4.90 -18.15
N GLU A 181 -5.26 -3.76 -18.53
CA GLU A 181 -5.84 -2.83 -19.50
C GLU A 181 -6.03 -3.47 -20.87
N LEU A 182 -5.21 -4.44 -21.25
CA LEU A 182 -5.41 -5.18 -22.49
C LEU A 182 -6.68 -6.04 -22.46
N THR A 183 -7.12 -6.46 -21.28
CA THR A 183 -8.30 -7.31 -21.06
C THR A 183 -9.57 -6.51 -20.80
N TRP A 184 -9.58 -5.63 -19.79
CA TRP A 184 -10.80 -4.90 -19.36
C TRP A 184 -10.91 -3.46 -19.87
N LYS A 185 -9.91 -2.99 -20.63
CA LYS A 185 -9.92 -1.67 -21.30
C LYS A 185 -10.28 -0.55 -20.31
N LYS A 186 -11.29 0.26 -20.61
CA LYS A 186 -11.73 1.41 -19.80
C LYS A 186 -12.20 1.08 -18.37
N ASN A 187 -12.55 -0.19 -18.10
CA ASN A 187 -13.05 -0.62 -16.80
C ASN A 187 -11.94 -1.21 -15.91
N THR A 188 -10.70 -1.27 -16.38
CA THR A 188 -9.60 -1.93 -15.66
C THR A 188 -9.39 -1.37 -14.25
N TRP A 189 -9.52 -0.06 -14.03
CA TRP A 189 -9.35 0.55 -12.72
C TRP A 189 -10.30 -0.03 -11.66
N LEU A 190 -11.52 -0.42 -12.06
CA LEU A 190 -12.51 -1.02 -11.16
C LEU A 190 -12.03 -2.40 -10.72
N TYR A 191 -11.71 -3.27 -11.67
CA TYR A 191 -11.21 -4.62 -11.35
C TYR A 191 -9.88 -4.56 -10.59
N HIS A 192 -8.93 -3.71 -11.03
CA HIS A 192 -7.65 -3.54 -10.39
C HIS A 192 -7.79 -3.03 -8.95
N GLY A 193 -8.62 -2.01 -8.73
CA GLY A 193 -8.88 -1.48 -7.40
C GLY A 193 -9.56 -2.48 -6.48
N ILE A 194 -10.48 -3.31 -7.00
CA ILE A 194 -11.08 -4.42 -6.26
C ILE A 194 -10.02 -5.47 -5.90
N PHE A 195 -9.21 -5.92 -6.85
CA PHE A 195 -8.13 -6.88 -6.58
C PHE A 195 -7.11 -6.34 -5.57
N TRP A 196 -6.75 -5.05 -5.66
CA TRP A 196 -5.85 -4.43 -4.70
C TRP A 196 -6.50 -4.27 -3.32
N CYS A 197 -7.81 -4.02 -3.25
CA CYS A 197 -8.54 -4.05 -1.98
C CYS A 197 -8.53 -5.45 -1.36
N LEU A 198 -8.82 -6.48 -2.17
CA LEU A 198 -8.81 -7.88 -1.73
C LEU A 198 -7.41 -8.36 -1.31
N PHE A 199 -6.35 -7.82 -1.90
CA PHE A 199 -4.97 -8.09 -1.48
C PHE A 199 -4.72 -7.75 0.00
N HIS A 200 -5.43 -6.76 0.56
CA HIS A 200 -5.30 -6.39 1.96
C HIS A 200 -6.06 -7.33 2.90
N VAL A 201 -7.06 -8.08 2.44
CA VAL A 201 -7.97 -8.85 3.28
C VAL A 201 -7.27 -9.90 4.15
N PRO A 202 -6.25 -10.66 3.68
CA PRO A 202 -5.55 -11.61 4.54
C PRO A 202 -4.80 -10.98 5.72
N ILE A 203 -4.51 -9.68 5.64
CA ILE A 203 -3.76 -8.93 6.66
C ILE A 203 -4.70 -8.06 7.50
N TYR A 204 -5.66 -7.42 6.85
CA TYR A 204 -6.55 -6.42 7.41
C TYR A 204 -7.99 -6.69 6.95
N PRO A 205 -8.61 -7.81 7.33
CA PRO A 205 -9.95 -8.14 6.86
C PRO A 205 -11.00 -7.12 7.29
N TRP A 206 -10.79 -6.46 8.45
CA TRP A 206 -11.61 -5.33 8.91
C TRP A 206 -11.53 -4.09 8.00
N ALA A 207 -10.52 -4.00 7.15
CA ALA A 207 -10.26 -2.82 6.34
C ALA A 207 -10.97 -2.79 4.98
N ILE A 208 -11.58 -3.91 4.59
CA ILE A 208 -12.07 -4.15 3.22
C ILE A 208 -13.05 -3.07 2.71
N ILE A 209 -13.95 -2.59 3.56
CA ILE A 209 -14.96 -1.61 3.13
C ILE A 209 -14.34 -0.21 3.04
N TYR A 210 -13.60 0.22 4.07
CA TYR A 210 -13.10 1.59 4.14
C TYR A 210 -11.91 1.86 3.20
N LEU A 211 -11.14 0.83 2.83
CA LEU A 211 -10.03 0.96 1.87
C LEU A 211 -10.49 1.02 0.41
N LEU A 212 -11.69 0.53 0.11
CA LEU A 212 -12.18 0.42 -1.27
C LEU A 212 -12.15 1.75 -2.06
N PRO A 213 -12.57 2.90 -1.50
CA PRO A 213 -12.46 4.18 -2.22
C PRO A 213 -11.01 4.53 -2.58
N THR A 214 -10.06 4.35 -1.65
CA THR A 214 -8.64 4.57 -1.90
C THR A 214 -8.12 3.64 -2.99
N THR A 215 -8.44 2.34 -2.93
CA THR A 215 -7.91 1.41 -3.93
C THR A 215 -8.43 1.68 -5.33
N LEU A 216 -9.69 2.09 -5.45
CA LEU A 216 -10.31 2.49 -6.70
C LEU A 216 -9.73 3.81 -7.25
N THR A 217 -9.58 4.82 -6.40
CA THR A 217 -9.10 6.15 -6.81
C THR A 217 -7.63 6.12 -7.27
N VAL A 218 -6.76 5.39 -6.57
CA VAL A 218 -5.36 5.19 -6.97
C VAL A 218 -5.29 4.48 -8.34
N SER A 219 -6.05 3.40 -8.50
CA SER A 219 -6.11 2.63 -9.75
C SER A 219 -6.65 3.48 -10.92
N TYR A 220 -7.68 4.27 -10.65
CA TYR A 220 -8.29 5.16 -11.63
C TYR A 220 -7.30 6.23 -12.11
N ALA A 221 -6.56 6.87 -11.21
CA ALA A 221 -5.59 7.89 -11.59
C ALA A 221 -4.44 7.30 -12.43
N ALA A 222 -3.90 6.15 -12.01
CA ALA A 222 -2.85 5.45 -12.75
C ALA A 222 -3.27 5.09 -14.18
N GLN A 223 -4.50 4.57 -14.34
CA GLN A 223 -5.07 4.28 -15.65
C GLN A 223 -5.35 5.55 -16.45
N LYS A 224 -6.04 6.54 -15.87
CA LYS A 224 -6.47 7.77 -16.55
C LYS A 224 -5.30 8.53 -17.16
N PHE A 225 -4.18 8.61 -16.44
CA PHE A 225 -3.00 9.34 -16.87
C PHE A 225 -1.92 8.46 -17.49
N ASN A 226 -2.16 7.15 -17.60
CA ASN A 226 -1.19 6.19 -18.11
C ASN A 226 0.19 6.38 -17.44
N SER A 227 0.17 6.55 -16.11
CA SER A 227 1.34 6.92 -15.32
C SER A 227 1.28 6.32 -13.92
N THR A 228 2.32 5.57 -13.57
CA THR A 228 2.51 5.02 -12.22
C THR A 228 2.72 6.14 -11.20
N TRP A 229 3.23 7.30 -11.61
CA TRP A 229 3.36 8.47 -10.73
C TRP A 229 2.01 9.02 -10.28
N ALA A 230 0.94 8.86 -11.08
CA ALA A 230 -0.40 9.29 -10.67
C ALA A 230 -0.91 8.44 -9.50
N GLY A 231 -0.69 7.12 -9.56
CA GLY A 231 -0.97 6.22 -8.45
C GLY A 231 -0.12 6.56 -7.22
N PHE A 232 1.18 6.73 -7.42
CA PHE A 232 2.14 7.11 -6.38
C PHE A 232 1.72 8.37 -5.62
N ILE A 233 1.33 9.45 -6.30
CA ILE A 233 0.96 10.71 -5.62
C ILE A 233 -0.24 10.49 -4.69
N ILE A 234 -1.30 9.83 -5.16
CA ILE A 234 -2.50 9.60 -4.36
C ILE A 234 -2.20 8.67 -3.19
N HIS A 235 -1.47 7.59 -3.45
CA HIS A 235 -1.07 6.62 -2.43
C HIS A 235 -0.18 7.27 -1.36
N TYR A 236 0.77 8.12 -1.78
CA TYR A 236 1.66 8.85 -0.90
C TYR A 236 0.95 9.90 -0.06
N LEU A 237 0.00 10.64 -0.64
CA LEU A 237 -0.82 11.58 0.12
C LEU A 237 -1.62 10.84 1.20
N GLY A 238 -2.19 9.69 0.89
CA GLY A 238 -2.90 8.86 1.88
C GLY A 238 -2.01 8.44 3.04
N ASN A 239 -0.98 7.63 2.76
CA ASN A 239 -0.17 7.06 3.84
C ASN A 239 0.75 8.10 4.50
N GLY A 240 1.27 9.06 3.73
CA GLY A 240 2.13 10.13 4.22
C GLY A 240 1.39 11.07 5.19
N LEU A 241 0.17 11.49 4.86
CA LEU A 241 -0.63 12.34 5.76
C LEU A 241 -1.08 11.57 7.01
N LEU A 242 -1.41 10.28 6.88
CA LEU A 242 -1.96 9.49 7.99
C LEU A 242 -0.88 8.89 8.92
N ALA A 243 0.35 8.70 8.46
CA ALA A 243 1.42 8.10 9.27
C ALA A 243 2.62 9.03 9.47
N LEU A 244 3.21 9.55 8.39
CA LEU A 244 4.46 10.31 8.48
C LEU A 244 4.28 11.67 9.16
N VAL A 245 3.19 12.39 8.87
CA VAL A 245 2.91 13.70 9.51
C VAL A 245 2.73 13.55 11.04
N PRO A 246 1.88 12.62 11.56
CA PRO A 246 1.80 12.38 13.00
C PRO A 246 3.14 12.03 13.66
N ILE A 247 4.00 11.27 12.98
CA ILE A 247 5.35 10.95 13.47
C ILE A 247 6.20 12.22 13.58
N ILE A 248 6.24 13.06 12.54
CA ILE A 248 7.01 14.31 12.54
C ILE A 248 6.53 15.24 13.66
N LEU A 249 5.22 15.39 13.83
CA LEU A 249 4.66 16.21 14.90
C LEU A 249 4.94 15.61 16.28
N GLY A 250 4.96 14.29 16.40
CA GLY A 250 5.25 13.58 17.64
C GLY A 250 6.69 13.75 18.11
N VAL A 251 7.67 13.74 17.19
CA VAL A 251 9.09 13.89 17.56
C VAL A 251 9.44 15.31 18.03
N MET A 252 8.64 16.32 17.65
CA MET A 252 8.86 17.73 17.97
C MET A 252 8.24 18.19 19.30
N GLN A 253 7.34 17.40 19.90
CA GLN A 253 6.68 17.70 21.18
C GLN A 253 7.60 17.45 22.37
#